data_AF-A0A0G0BSF5-F1
#
_entry.id   AF-A0A0G0BSF5-F1
#
_cell.length_a   1.000
_cell.length_b   1.000
_cell.length_c   1.000
_cell.angle_alpha   90.00
_cell.angle_beta   90.00
_cell.angle_gamma   90.00
#
_symmetry.space_group_name_H-M   'P 1'
#
loop_
_entity.id
_entity.type
_entity.pdbx_description
1 polymer ?
#
loop_
_entity_poly.entity_id
_entity_poly.type
_entity_poly.pdbx_seq_one_letter_code
_entity_poly.pdbx_strand_id
1 'polypeptide(L)' 'MKFVRILLTIVFGVIYWPVNLLHTKVQKWYFAEKKRDIVVWYLFTPIYWIIVAITFIISVPYEFVIARDLH' A
#
# COMPACT_ATOMS: atom_id res chain seq x y z
N MET A 1 -12.61 13.84 -21.74
CA MET A 1 -12.49 13.35 -20.34
C MET A 1 -11.71 12.04 -20.20
N LYS A 2 -11.73 11.11 -21.18
CA LYS A 2 -10.94 9.85 -21.14
C LYS A 2 -9.43 10.07 -20.90
N PHE A 3 -8.80 11.00 -21.62
CA PHE A 3 -7.37 11.28 -21.46
C PHE A 3 -6.98 11.79 -20.05
N VAL A 4 -7.84 12.57 -19.41
CA VAL A 4 -7.62 13.04 -18.03
C VAL A 4 -7.70 11.89 -17.03
N ARG A 5 -8.61 10.92 -17.24
CA ARG A 5 -8.70 9.72 -16.39
C ARG A 5 -7.48 8.82 -16.56
N ILE A 6 -7.04 8.55 -17.80
CA ILE A 6 -5.83 7.77 -18.06
C ILE A 6 -4.61 8.41 -17.39
N LEU A 7 -4.48 9.74 -17.48
CA LEU A 7 -3.40 10.48 -16.82
C LEU A 7 -3.45 10.29 -15.29
N LEU A 8 -4.62 10.42 -14.68
CA LEU A 8 -4.80 10.19 -13.24
C LEU A 8 -4.47 8.76 -12.84
N THR A 9 -4.93 7.76 -13.59
CA THR A 9 -4.63 6.34 -13.35
C THR A 9 -3.12 6.08 -13.40
N ILE A 10 -2.40 6.67 -14.36
CA ILE A 10 -0.94 6.56 -14.45
C ILE A 10 -0.26 7.21 -13.25
N VAL A 11 -0.65 8.44 -12.90
CA VAL A 11 -0.06 9.18 -11.76
C VAL A 11 -0.28 8.43 -10.45
N PHE A 12 -1.51 7.99 -10.18
CA PHE A 12 -1.80 7.19 -8.99
C PHE A 12 -1.13 5.83 -9.03
N GLY A 13 -1.01 5.19 -10.20
CA GLY A 13 -0.31 3.93 -10.36
C GLY A 13 1.19 4.03 -10.07
N VAL A 14 1.85 5.10 -10.50
CA VAL A 14 3.27 5.38 -10.23
C VAL A 14 3.53 5.57 -8.74
N ILE A 15 2.58 6.14 -7.99
CA ILE A 15 2.70 6.34 -6.54
C ILE A 15 2.31 5.07 -5.78
N TYR A 16 1.23 4.40 -6.18
CA TYR A 16 0.70 3.19 -5.56
C TYR A 16 1.69 2.02 -5.65
N TRP A 17 2.30 1.82 -6.82
CA TRP A 17 3.21 0.69 -7.08
C TRP A 17 4.38 0.58 -6.08
N PRO A 18 5.21 1.62 -5.87
CA PRO A 18 6.33 1.55 -4.91
C PRO A 18 5.84 1.41 -3.47
N VAL A 19 4.73 2.05 -3.11
CA VAL A 19 4.13 1.96 -1.76
C VAL A 19 3.65 0.55 -1.49
N ASN A 20 2.94 -0.07 -2.42
CA ASN A 20 2.46 -1.44 -2.30
C ASN A 20 3.63 -2.45 -2.26
N LEU A 21 4.69 -2.22 -3.03
CA LEU A 21 5.92 -3.02 -2.96
C LEU A 21 6.59 -2.93 -1.59
N LEU A 22 6.66 -1.73 -1.01
CA LEU A 22 7.20 -1.53 0.34
C LEU A 22 6.32 -2.25 1.38
N HIS A 23 5.01 -2.04 1.32
CA HIS A 23 4.04 -2.65 2.22
C HIS A 23 4.14 -4.19 2.20
N THR A 24 4.14 -4.80 1.01
CA THR A 24 4.24 -6.26 0.89
C THR A 24 5.57 -6.83 1.41
N LYS A 25 6.69 -6.13 1.21
CA LYS A 25 7.98 -6.52 1.79
C LYS A 25 7.96 -6.43 3.32
N VAL A 26 7.49 -5.31 3.86
CA VAL A 26 7.41 -5.09 5.31
C VAL A 26 6.44 -6.07 5.95
N GLN A 27 5.30 -6.34 5.33
CA GLN A 27 4.32 -7.32 5.80
C GLN A 27 4.92 -8.72 5.89
N LYS A 28 5.64 -9.18 4.85
CA LYS A 28 6.32 -10.47 4.85
C LYS A 28 7.36 -10.55 5.96
N TRP A 29 8.19 -9.52 6.09
CA TRP A 29 9.20 -9.45 7.15
C TRP A 29 8.57 -9.45 8.55
N TYR A 30 7.55 -8.62 8.78
CA TYR A 30 6.87 -8.50 10.07
C TYR A 30 6.25 -9.83 10.52
N PHE A 31 5.57 -10.55 9.63
CA PHE A 31 5.01 -11.86 9.96
C PHE A 31 6.06 -12.96 10.12
N ALA A 32 7.19 -12.86 9.45
CA ALA A 32 8.33 -13.75 9.69
C ALA A 32 8.96 -13.47 11.06
N GLU A 33 9.09 -12.20 11.45
CA GLU A 33 9.70 -11.80 12.71
C GLU A 33 8.89 -12.27 13.92
N LYS A 34 7.55 -12.34 13.81
CA LYS A 34 6.68 -12.93 14.83
C LYS A 34 7.13 -14.33 15.30
N LYS A 35 7.69 -15.14 14.38
CA LYS A 35 8.18 -16.50 14.67
C LYS A 35 9.62 -16.53 15.15
N ARG A 36 10.40 -15.47 14.91
CA ARG A 36 11.83 -15.39 15.18
C ARG A 36 12.11 -14.69 16.51
N ASP A 37 11.51 -13.53 16.71
CA ASP A 37 11.64 -12.73 17.92
C ASP A 37 10.35 -11.94 18.17
N ILE A 38 9.60 -12.37 19.20
CA ILE A 38 8.33 -11.76 19.56
C ILE A 38 8.49 -10.34 20.14
N VAL A 39 9.64 -10.02 20.73
CA VAL A 39 9.90 -8.69 21.32
C VAL A 39 10.09 -7.67 20.21
N VAL A 40 10.92 -8.01 19.20
CA VAL A 40 11.10 -7.18 18.00
C VAL A 40 9.78 -7.01 17.26
N TRP A 41 8.99 -8.08 17.14
CA TRP A 41 7.66 -8.02 16.54
C TRP A 41 6.74 -7.01 17.24
N TYR A 42 6.65 -7.03 18.58
CA TYR A 42 5.85 -6.05 19.33
C TYR A 42 6.38 -4.62 19.15
N LEU A 43 7.69 -4.41 19.19
CA LEU A 43 8.31 -3.08 19.01
C LEU A 43 8.02 -2.48 17.63
N PHE A 44 8.02 -3.29 16.58
CA PHE A 44 7.75 -2.85 15.20
C PHE A 44 6.27 -2.84 14.81
N THR A 45 5.37 -3.36 15.67
CA THR A 45 3.92 -3.34 15.46
C THR A 45 3.36 -1.95 15.13
N PRO A 46 3.66 -0.87 15.89
CA PRO A 46 3.16 0.46 15.55
C PRO A 46 3.65 0.94 14.17
N ILE A 47 4.91 0.65 13.82
CA ILE A 47 5.49 1.03 12.52
C ILE A 47 4.79 0.29 11.38
N TYR A 48 4.53 -1.01 11.56
CA TYR A 48 3.77 -1.81 10.60
C TYR A 48 2.39 -1.21 10.34
N TRP A 49 1.64 -0.85 11.39
CA TRP A 49 0.31 -0.24 11.24
C TRP A 49 0.33 1.13 10.56
N ILE A 50 1.37 1.94 10.79
CA ILE A 50 1.56 3.21 10.06
C ILE A 50 1.72 2.96 8.56
N ILE A 51 2.53 1.97 8.17
CA ILE A 51 2.74 1.62 6.77
C ILE A 51 1.45 1.06 6.13
N VAL A 52 0.69 0.25 6.86
CA VAL A 52 -0.64 -0.23 6.44
C VAL A 52 -1.58 0.96 6.21
N ALA A 53 -1.63 1.92 7.13
CA ALA A 53 -2.49 3.10 7.00
C ALA A 53 -2.10 3.98 5.80
N ILE A 54 -0.81 4.25 5.60
CA ILE A 54 -0.30 5.00 4.44
C ILE A 54 -0.70 4.29 3.14
N THR A 55 -0.53 2.97 3.10
CA THR A 55 -0.88 2.17 1.92
C THR A 55 -2.37 2.26 1.66
N PHE A 56 -3.21 2.10 2.68
CA PHE A 56 -4.66 2.21 2.56
C PHE A 56 -5.11 3.59 2.03
N ILE A 57 -4.56 4.68 2.56
CA ILE A 57 -4.87 6.05 2.10
C ILE A 57 -4.54 6.25 0.61
N ILE A 58 -3.51 5.59 0.10
CA ILE A 58 -3.08 5.68 -1.30
C ILE A 58 -3.87 4.72 -2.20
N SER A 59 -4.19 3.51 -1.71
CA SER A 59 -4.95 2.50 -2.46
C SER A 59 -6.39 2.92 -2.72
N VAL A 60 -7.07 3.50 -1.72
CA VAL A 60 -8.48 3.91 -1.84
C VAL A 60 -8.73 4.82 -3.06
N PRO A 61 -8.05 5.98 -3.22
CA PRO A 61 -8.26 6.83 -4.39
C PRO A 61 -7.86 6.15 -5.70
N TYR A 62 -6.82 5.32 -5.70
CA TYR A 62 -6.39 4.57 -6.88
C TYR A 62 -7.47 3.57 -7.34
N GLU A 63 -8.02 2.79 -6.42
CA GLU A 63 -9.11 1.84 -6.70
C GLU A 63 -10.38 2.54 -7.18
N PHE A 64 -10.75 3.68 -6.58
CA PHE A 64 -11.88 4.48 -7.04
C PHE A 64 -11.72 5.01 -8.48
N VAL A 65 -10.50 5.41 -8.86
CA VAL A 65 -10.20 5.87 -10.22
C VAL A 65 -10.30 4.71 -11.21
N ILE A 66 -9.75 3.54 -10.88
CA ILE A 66 -9.80 2.34 -11.75
C ILE A 66 -11.22 1.79 -11.87
N ALA A 67 -11.95 1.68 -10.77
CA ALA A 67 -13.32 1.16 -10.77
C ALA A 67 -14.26 2.01 -11.63
N ARG A 68 -14.01 3.33 -11.71
CA ARG A 68 -14.73 4.26 -12.61
C ARG A 68 -14.27 4.23 -14.07
N ASP A 69 -13.16 3.57 -14.38
CA ASP A 69 -12.70 3.37 -15.77
C ASP A 69 -13.20 2.02 -16.34
N LEU A 70 -13.55 1.06 -15.46
CA LEU A 70 -14.13 -0.24 -15.82
C LEU A 70 -15.65 -0.23 -16.05
N HIS A 71 -16.36 0.80 -15.55
CA HIS A 71 -17.80 1.04 -15.73
C HIS A 71 -18.05 2.23 -16.67
#